data_AF-A0A9E0RR01-F1
#
_entry.id   AF-A0A9E0RR01-F1
#
_cell.length_a   1.000
_cell.length_b   1.000
_cell.length_c   1.000
_cell.angle_alpha   90.00
_cell.angle_beta   90.00
_cell.angle_gamma   90.00
#
_symmetry.space_group_name_H-M   'P 1'
#
loop_
_entity.id
_entity.type
_entity.pdbx_description
1 polymer ?
#
loop_
_entity_poly.entity_id
_entity_poly.type
_entity_poly.pdbx_seq_one_letter_code
_entity_poly.pdbx_strand_id
1 'polypeptide(L)'
;TEFPGVLKDQDFATDADVTDDLGAHPDAVKVTMPAGSLMIARGDLWHRGGANRSDTARCLVTPQYCAGWLRPLESMLLSVPPERAAALPERVRELLGYSIHPPFMGYSDGMHPQRVLP
;
A
#
# COMPACT_ATOMS: atom_id res chain seq x y z
N THR A 1 -11.93 -11.93 -14.13
CA THR A 1 -12.96 -12.10 -13.09
C THR A 1 -13.50 -10.73 -12.77
N GLU A 2 -14.80 -10.52 -12.90
CA GLU A 2 -15.42 -9.23 -12.60
C GLU A 2 -15.37 -9.00 -11.08
N PHE A 3 -14.82 -7.86 -10.65
CA PHE A 3 -14.67 -7.50 -9.24
C PHE A 3 -15.39 -6.18 -9.01
N PRO A 4 -16.35 -6.10 -8.07
CA PRO A 4 -17.06 -4.84 -7.83
C PRO A 4 -16.12 -3.70 -7.45
N GLY A 5 -16.36 -2.51 -8.01
CA GLY A 5 -15.58 -1.31 -7.69
C GLY A 5 -14.21 -1.21 -8.36
N VAL A 6 -13.95 -1.95 -9.46
CA VAL A 6 -12.77 -1.70 -10.30
C VAL A 6 -12.78 -0.25 -10.80
N LEU A 7 -11.64 0.44 -10.70
CA LEU A 7 -11.40 1.76 -11.28
C LEU A 7 -11.75 1.79 -12.78
N LYS A 8 -12.50 2.80 -13.18
CA LYS A 8 -12.85 3.10 -14.58
C LYS A 8 -12.43 4.53 -14.91
N ASP A 9 -12.16 4.81 -16.18
CA ASP A 9 -11.76 6.16 -16.62
C ASP A 9 -12.79 7.24 -16.23
N GLN A 10 -14.08 6.88 -16.29
CA GLN A 10 -15.20 7.74 -15.86
C GLN A 10 -15.13 8.15 -14.38
N ASP A 11 -14.48 7.37 -13.51
CA ASP A 11 -14.39 7.68 -12.09
C ASP A 11 -13.46 8.88 -11.83
N PHE A 12 -12.61 9.23 -12.80
CA PHE A 12 -11.72 10.39 -12.76
C PHE A 12 -12.29 11.62 -13.48
N ALA A 13 -13.41 11.49 -14.20
CA ALA A 13 -14.05 12.59 -14.92
C ALA A 13 -14.88 13.47 -13.97
N THR A 14 -14.73 14.79 -14.05
CA THR A 14 -15.44 15.75 -13.19
C THR A 14 -16.53 16.48 -13.99
N ASP A 15 -17.62 15.80 -14.31
CA ASP A 15 -18.69 16.34 -15.18
C ASP A 15 -19.90 16.91 -14.41
N ALA A 16 -19.85 17.02 -13.09
CA ALA A 16 -20.99 17.49 -12.28
C ALA A 16 -20.70 18.80 -11.54
N ASP A 17 -21.74 19.65 -11.47
CA ASP A 17 -21.80 20.84 -10.62
C ASP A 17 -22.02 20.37 -9.18
N VAL A 18 -20.93 20.05 -8.47
CA VAL A 18 -20.98 19.39 -7.16
C VAL A 18 -20.82 20.42 -6.04
N THR A 19 -21.91 20.72 -5.35
CA THR A 19 -21.95 21.75 -4.31
C THR A 19 -21.59 21.27 -2.90
N ASP A 20 -21.35 19.97 -2.66
CA ASP A 20 -21.18 19.42 -1.29
C ASP A 20 -20.08 18.32 -1.11
N ASP A 21 -19.81 17.44 -2.09
CA ASP A 21 -18.73 16.41 -2.00
C ASP A 21 -18.19 15.97 -3.37
N LEU A 22 -17.04 16.51 -3.78
CA LEU A 22 -16.36 16.23 -5.06
C LEU A 22 -15.99 14.76 -5.29
N GLY A 23 -16.02 13.91 -4.27
CA GLY A 23 -15.71 12.47 -4.35
C GLY A 23 -16.89 11.55 -4.04
N ALA A 24 -18.13 12.05 -4.11
CA ALA A 24 -19.31 11.23 -3.90
C ALA A 24 -19.38 10.10 -4.95
N HIS A 25 -19.46 8.86 -4.47
CA HIS A 25 -19.67 7.68 -5.31
C HIS A 25 -20.91 6.96 -4.78
N PRO A 26 -22.04 6.95 -5.51
CA PRO A 26 -23.34 6.52 -4.99
C PRO A 26 -23.35 5.05 -4.53
N ASP A 27 -22.59 4.20 -5.22
CA ASP A 27 -22.49 2.78 -4.88
C ASP A 27 -21.39 2.47 -3.84
N ALA A 28 -20.77 3.50 -3.25
CA ALA A 28 -19.72 3.28 -2.25
C ALA A 28 -20.30 2.73 -0.94
N VAL A 29 -19.62 1.73 -0.39
CA VAL A 29 -19.97 1.11 0.89
C VAL A 29 -18.98 1.53 1.98
N LYS A 30 -19.48 1.76 3.20
CA LYS A 30 -18.62 2.02 4.36
C LYS A 30 -18.10 0.71 4.91
N VAL A 31 -16.79 0.53 4.92
CA VAL A 31 -16.14 -0.63 5.53
C VAL A 31 -15.94 -0.37 7.03
N THR A 32 -16.78 -0.99 7.86
CA THR A 32 -16.66 -0.90 9.33
C THR A 32 -15.77 -2.00 9.87
N MET A 33 -14.71 -1.64 10.58
CA MET A 33 -13.67 -2.56 11.06
C MET A 33 -13.39 -2.34 12.54
N PRO A 34 -13.78 -3.27 13.44
CA PRO A 34 -13.25 -3.31 14.79
C PRO A 34 -11.72 -3.42 14.80
N ALA A 35 -11.08 -2.96 15.88
CA ALA A 35 -9.64 -3.11 16.05
C ALA A 35 -9.20 -4.58 15.89
N GLY A 36 -8.17 -4.81 15.08
CA GLY A 36 -7.69 -6.15 14.72
C GLY A 36 -8.31 -6.74 13.45
N SER A 37 -9.30 -6.08 12.84
CA SER A 37 -9.80 -6.48 11.52
C SER A 37 -8.78 -6.17 10.42
N LEU A 38 -8.84 -6.94 9.33
CA LEU A 38 -8.00 -6.76 8.13
C LEU A 38 -8.88 -6.53 6.90
N MET A 39 -8.53 -5.53 6.11
CA MET A 39 -9.04 -5.32 4.76
C MET A 39 -7.90 -5.49 3.76
N ILE A 40 -8.13 -6.29 2.71
CA ILE A 40 -7.23 -6.40 1.56
C ILE A 40 -7.89 -5.66 0.40
N ALA A 41 -7.27 -4.55 0.00
CA ALA A 41 -7.69 -3.77 -1.16
C ALA A 41 -6.86 -4.17 -2.38
N ARG A 42 -7.51 -4.50 -3.49
CA ARG A 42 -6.83 -4.66 -4.77
C ARG A 42 -6.39 -3.27 -5.27
N GLY A 43 -5.26 -3.19 -5.96
CA GLY A 43 -4.65 -1.91 -6.37
C GLY A 43 -5.51 -1.05 -7.32
N ASP A 44 -6.56 -1.64 -7.88
CA ASP A 44 -7.53 -1.04 -8.80
C ASP A 44 -8.93 -0.94 -8.16
N LEU A 45 -9.08 -1.01 -6.84
CA LEU A 45 -10.35 -0.75 -6.16
C LEU A 45 -10.53 0.76 -5.97
N TRP A 46 -11.67 1.33 -6.41
CA TRP A 46 -12.05 2.69 -6.06
C TRP A 46 -12.33 2.78 -4.55
N HIS A 47 -11.57 3.60 -3.83
CA HIS A 47 -11.73 3.76 -2.38
C HIS A 47 -11.20 5.11 -1.88
N ARG A 48 -11.66 5.53 -0.71
CA ARG A 48 -11.15 6.70 0.01
C ARG A 48 -11.33 6.59 1.51
N GLY A 49 -10.62 7.41 2.27
CA GLY A 49 -10.92 7.62 3.68
C GLY A 49 -12.26 8.32 3.86
N GLY A 50 -13.14 7.77 4.70
CA GLY A 50 -14.39 8.45 5.08
C GLY A 50 -14.17 9.50 6.17
N ALA A 51 -15.00 10.55 6.19
CA ALA A 51 -14.96 11.59 7.21
C ALA A 51 -14.99 11.03 8.63
N ASN A 52 -14.12 11.56 9.50
CA ASN A 52 -14.15 11.26 10.93
C ASN A 52 -15.13 12.20 11.63
N ARG A 53 -16.18 11.65 12.25
CA ARG A 53 -17.25 12.41 12.94
C ARG A 53 -17.24 12.20 14.46
N SER A 54 -16.21 11.55 15.00
CA SER A 54 -15.99 11.45 16.45
C SER A 54 -15.08 12.58 16.95
N ASP A 55 -14.93 12.63 18.26
CA ASP A 55 -14.01 13.48 19.01
C ASP A 55 -12.60 12.87 19.18
N THR A 56 -12.34 11.72 18.55
CA THR A 56 -11.14 10.90 18.74
C THR A 56 -10.47 10.53 17.43
N ALA A 57 -9.16 10.29 17.47
CA ALA A 57 -8.40 9.87 16.29
C ALA A 57 -8.78 8.45 15.85
N ARG A 58 -8.95 8.24 14.54
CA ARG A 58 -9.14 6.91 13.94
C ARG A 58 -7.81 6.43 13.35
N CYS A 59 -7.08 5.62 14.11
CA CYS A 59 -5.80 5.05 13.68
C CYS A 59 -6.00 3.85 12.74
N LEU A 60 -5.21 3.79 11.67
CA LEU A 60 -5.07 2.63 10.81
C LEU A 60 -3.61 2.46 10.38
N VAL A 61 -3.21 1.23 10.05
CA VAL A 61 -1.90 0.91 9.47
C VAL A 61 -2.13 0.33 8.08
N THR A 62 -1.46 0.87 7.08
CA THR A 62 -1.65 0.50 5.66
C THR A 62 -0.35 -0.01 5.03
N PRO A 63 0.02 -1.30 5.22
CA PRO A 63 1.07 -1.92 4.44
C PRO A 63 0.62 -1.97 2.97
N GLN A 64 1.42 -1.39 2.08
CA GLN A 64 1.19 -1.42 0.64
C GLN A 64 2.24 -2.30 -0.01
N TYR A 65 1.80 -3.14 -0.95
CA TYR A 65 2.66 -4.07 -1.68
C TYR A 65 2.63 -3.73 -3.16
N CYS A 66 3.78 -3.85 -3.81
CA CYS A 66 3.91 -3.77 -5.26
C CYS A 66 4.67 -4.99 -5.78
N ALA A 67 4.64 -5.19 -7.10
CA ALA A 67 5.48 -6.22 -7.72
C ALA A 67 6.97 -5.93 -7.47
N GLY A 68 7.81 -6.97 -7.42
CA GLY A 68 9.23 -6.85 -7.10
C GLY A 68 10.06 -6.04 -8.10
N TRP A 69 9.51 -5.74 -9.28
CA TRP A 69 10.11 -4.88 -10.29
C TRP A 69 9.65 -3.41 -10.22
N LEU A 70 8.71 -3.08 -9.33
CA LEU A 70 8.23 -1.72 -9.12
C LEU A 70 8.95 -1.07 -7.95
N ARG A 71 9.11 0.25 -8.03
CA ARG A 71 9.65 1.05 -6.93
C ARG A 71 8.59 1.14 -5.80
N PRO A 72 8.92 0.79 -4.55
CA PRO A 72 8.04 1.00 -3.42
C PRO A 72 7.77 2.50 -3.16
N LEU A 73 6.61 2.80 -2.56
CA LEU A 73 6.25 4.17 -2.14
C LEU A 73 7.28 4.74 -1.16
N GLU A 74 7.63 3.95 -0.13
CA GLU A 74 8.60 4.29 0.90
C GLU A 74 9.94 3.59 0.62
N SER A 75 11.05 4.30 0.75
CA SER A 75 12.37 3.73 0.50
C SER A 75 12.87 2.94 1.71
N MET A 76 12.29 1.76 1.92
CA MET A 76 12.49 0.90 3.10
C MET A 76 13.96 0.60 3.44
N LEU A 77 14.83 0.45 2.43
CA LEU A 77 16.27 0.24 2.62
C LEU A 77 16.98 1.42 3.31
N LEU A 78 16.42 2.64 3.24
CA LEU A 78 16.91 3.83 3.94
C LEU A 78 16.15 4.06 5.26
N SER A 79 14.85 3.76 5.26
CA SER A 79 13.96 4.06 6.38
C SER A 79 14.06 3.03 7.51
N VAL A 80 14.54 1.82 7.24
CA VAL A 80 14.77 0.76 8.23
C VAL A 80 16.27 0.54 8.41
N PRO A 81 16.86 0.86 9.59
CA PRO A 81 18.28 0.63 9.83
C PRO A 81 18.68 -0.85 9.65
N PRO A 82 19.88 -1.15 9.12
CA PRO A 82 20.32 -2.52 8.84
C PRO A 82 20.26 -3.46 10.06
N GLU A 83 20.58 -2.96 11.24
CA GLU A 83 20.56 -3.74 12.49
C GLU A 83 19.13 -4.15 12.86
N ARG A 84 18.15 -3.30 12.57
CA ARG A 84 16.73 -3.62 12.79
C ARG A 84 16.23 -4.58 11.71
N ALA A 85 16.63 -4.37 10.46
CA ALA A 85 16.27 -5.25 9.36
C ALA A 85 16.80 -6.67 9.58
N ALA A 86 18.04 -6.83 10.07
CA ALA A 86 18.65 -8.13 10.36
C ALA A 86 17.87 -8.98 11.38
N ALA A 87 17.21 -8.33 12.34
CA ALA A 87 16.40 -9.00 13.36
C ALA A 87 15.01 -9.43 12.87
N LEU A 88 14.60 -9.03 11.67
CA LEU A 88 13.29 -9.38 11.10
C LEU A 88 13.31 -10.77 10.45
N PRO A 89 12.15 -11.46 10.39
CA PRO A 89 12.04 -12.68 9.61
C PRO A 89 12.51 -12.48 8.16
N GLU A 90 13.12 -13.52 7.58
CA GLU A 90 13.59 -13.50 6.18
C GLU A 90 12.57 -12.93 5.22
N ARG A 91 11.32 -13.40 5.30
CA ARG A 91 10.25 -12.92 4.43
C ARG A 91 9.99 -11.40 4.55
N VAL A 92 10.16 -10.83 5.74
CA VAL A 92 9.99 -9.38 5.93
C VAL A 92 11.18 -8.63 5.35
N ARG A 93 12.41 -9.13 5.54
CA ARG A 93 13.63 -8.56 4.93
C ARG A 93 13.50 -8.49 3.41
N GLU A 94 12.99 -9.56 2.78
CA GLU A 94 12.71 -9.58 1.34
C GLU A 94 11.72 -8.49 0.93
N LEU A 95 10.64 -8.30 1.69
CA LEU A 95 9.62 -7.27 1.43
C LEU A 95 10.15 -5.84 1.61
N LEU A 96 11.16 -5.64 2.46
CA LEU A 96 11.86 -4.36 2.61
C LEU A 96 12.86 -4.07 1.49
N GLY A 97 13.12 -5.04 0.60
CA GLY A 97 14.05 -4.90 -0.52
C GLY A 97 15.38 -5.62 -0.35
N TYR A 98 15.57 -6.43 0.71
CA TYR A 98 16.76 -7.29 0.85
C TYR A 98 16.61 -8.60 0.06
N SER A 99 16.22 -8.50 -1.20
CA SER A 99 16.07 -9.64 -2.11
C SER A 99 16.30 -9.21 -3.55
N ILE A 100 16.51 -10.20 -4.43
CA ILE A 100 16.59 -10.00 -5.88
C ILE A 100 15.30 -10.52 -6.50
N HIS A 101 14.60 -9.66 -7.24
CA HIS A 101 13.58 -10.10 -8.16
C HIS A 101 14.25 -10.59 -9.46
N PRO A 102 14.11 -11.86 -9.83
CA PRO A 102 14.76 -12.39 -11.03
C PRO A 102 14.31 -11.67 -12.31
N PRO A 103 15.18 -11.53 -13.32
CA PRO A 103 16.58 -11.97 -13.29
C PRO A 103 17.55 -10.95 -12.67
N PHE A 104 17.24 -9.65 -12.70
CA PHE A 104 18.27 -8.61 -12.48
C PHE A 104 17.88 -7.40 -11.62
N MET A 105 16.82 -7.48 -10.81
CA MET A 105 16.32 -6.32 -10.06
C MET A 105 16.56 -6.45 -8.56
N GLY A 106 17.13 -5.41 -7.92
CA GLY A 106 17.35 -5.36 -6.46
C GLY A 106 18.78 -5.60 -5.98
N TYR A 107 19.78 -5.60 -6.87
CA TYR A 107 21.18 -5.71 -6.46
C TYR A 107 21.66 -4.52 -5.61
N SER A 108 22.58 -4.79 -4.69
CA SER A 108 23.38 -3.77 -4.01
C SER A 108 24.85 -3.99 -4.33
N ASP A 109 25.44 -3.04 -5.05
CA ASP A 109 26.83 -3.12 -5.51
C ASP A 109 27.11 -4.46 -6.23
N GLY A 110 26.28 -4.75 -7.24
CA GLY A 110 26.36 -5.95 -8.09
C GLY A 110 26.00 -7.28 -7.42
N MET A 111 25.64 -7.29 -6.13
CA MET A 111 25.49 -8.51 -5.33
C MET A 111 24.13 -8.57 -4.62
N HIS A 112 23.82 -9.73 -4.02
CA HIS A 112 22.60 -9.91 -3.23
C HIS A 112 22.61 -8.95 -2.02
N PRO A 113 21.58 -8.09 -1.84
CA PRO A 113 21.59 -7.03 -0.84
C PRO A 113 21.64 -7.55 0.60
N GLN A 114 21.17 -8.76 0.87
CA GLN A 114 21.23 -9.36 2.21
C GLN A 114 22.65 -9.47 2.79
N ARG A 115 23.71 -9.42 1.96
CA ARG A 115 25.11 -9.44 2.41
C ARG A 115 25.52 -8.24 3.27
N VAL A 116 24.76 -7.14 3.19
CA VAL A 116 25.06 -5.89 3.91
C VAL A 116 24.42 -5.84 5.30
N LEU A 117 23.58 -6.84 5.61
CA LEU A 117 23.02 -6.98 6.95
C LEU A 117 24.09 -7.57 7.90
N PRO A 118 24.16 -7.08 9.15
CA PRO A 118 25.06 -7.60 10.18
C PRO A 118 24.70 -9.02 10.65
#